data_AF-X0ACU5-F1
#
_entry.id   AF-X0ACU5-F1
#
_cell.length_a   1.000
_cell.length_b   1.000
_cell.length_c   1.000
_cell.angle_alpha   90.00
_cell.angle_beta   90.00
_cell.angle_gamma   90.00
#
_symmetry.space_group_name_H-M   'P 1'
#
loop_
_entity.id
_entity.type
_entity.pdbx_description
1 polymer ?
#
loop_
_entity_poly.entity_id
_entity_poly.type
_entity_poly.pdbx_seq_one_letter_code
_entity_poly.pdbx_strand_id
1 'polypeptide(L)'
;MYTLQIGPMSWFELTAGALSIFLLLFCLYNLALPKPIPGIPYNKSATKRLLGDLPDLIEYQKHTEEQCRWFALQNQKFNSPVCQVFIRPIGKPRVVVSDFREAHDVLSKRLKDFDRSDRAREAFAGIVPHQMLSYQTVDPKFKKHRELMRDLMSPKFLN
;
A
#
# COMPACT_ATOMS: atom_id res chain seq x y z
N MET A 1 14.15 -45.78 -20.43
CA MET A 1 15.08 -44.95 -19.64
C MET A 1 15.64 -43.89 -20.58
N TYR A 2 15.11 -42.66 -20.54
CA TYR A 2 15.67 -41.56 -21.33
C TYR A 2 16.78 -40.89 -20.51
N THR A 3 18.03 -41.18 -20.87
CA THR A 3 19.21 -40.50 -20.33
C THR A 3 19.34 -39.15 -21.03
N LEU A 4 19.03 -38.06 -20.33
CA LEU A 4 19.35 -36.70 -20.77
C LEU A 4 20.88 -36.54 -20.80
N GLN A 5 21.45 -36.60 -22.01
CA GLN A 5 22.87 -36.37 -22.25
C GLN A 5 23.09 -34.85 -22.26
N ILE A 6 23.53 -34.29 -21.13
CA ILE A 6 23.96 -32.89 -21.05
C ILE A 6 25.35 -32.84 -21.69
N GLY A 7 25.42 -32.42 -22.95
CA GLY A 7 26.69 -32.14 -23.62
C GLY A 7 27.47 -31.02 -22.91
N PRO A 8 28.79 -30.91 -23.09
CA PRO A 8 29.58 -29.85 -22.46
C PRO A 8 29.10 -28.50 -22.98
N MET A 9 28.38 -27.76 -22.12
CA MET A 9 27.84 -26.45 -22.42
C MET A 9 28.98 -25.50 -22.80
N SER A 10 28.90 -24.87 -23.97
CA SER A 10 29.96 -23.97 -24.40
C SER A 10 30.01 -22.74 -23.47
N TRP A 11 31.19 -22.16 -23.27
CA TRP A 11 31.35 -20.95 -22.45
C TRP A 11 30.45 -19.79 -22.92
N PHE A 12 30.10 -19.74 -24.22
CA PHE A 12 29.17 -18.78 -24.79
C PHE A 12 27.73 -18.97 -24.31
N GLU A 13 27.28 -20.22 -24.16
CA GLU A 13 25.92 -20.51 -23.67
C GLU A 13 25.79 -20.18 -22.18
N LEU A 14 26.83 -20.45 -21.40
CA LEU A 14 26.89 -20.11 -19.98
C LEU A 14 26.87 -18.58 -19.78
N THR A 15 27.66 -17.84 -20.55
CA THR A 15 27.70 -16.37 -20.47
C THR A 15 26.42 -15.71 -20.98
N ALA A 16 25.83 -16.21 -22.07
CA ALA A 16 24.52 -15.73 -22.56
C ALA A 16 23.39 -16.02 -21.57
N GLY A 17 23.38 -17.20 -20.95
CA GLY A 17 22.42 -17.56 -19.90
C GLY A 17 22.55 -16.65 -18.68
N ALA A 18 23.77 -16.41 -18.20
CA ALA A 18 24.01 -15.51 -17.07
C ALA A 18 23.57 -14.07 -17.38
N LEU A 19 23.84 -13.56 -18.58
CA LEU A 19 23.46 -12.20 -19.00
C LEU A 19 21.93 -12.05 -19.12
N SER A 20 21.25 -13.07 -19.63
CA SER A 20 19.78 -13.12 -19.68
C SER A 20 19.15 -13.08 -18.28
N ILE A 21 19.67 -13.88 -17.34
CA ILE A 21 19.23 -13.86 -15.94
C ILE A 21 19.47 -12.49 -15.31
N PHE A 22 20.63 -11.88 -15.56
CA PHE A 22 20.96 -10.56 -15.04
C PHE A 22 19.99 -9.48 -15.56
N LEU A 23 19.70 -9.47 -16.87
CA LEU A 23 18.73 -8.56 -17.47
C LEU A 23 17.33 -8.76 -16.90
N LEU A 24 16.91 -10.02 -16.70
CA LEU A 24 15.61 -10.33 -16.11
C LEU A 24 15.51 -9.83 -14.68
N LEU A 25 16.53 -10.06 -13.85
CA LEU A 25 16.59 -9.54 -12.48
C LEU A 25 16.60 -8.01 -12.45
N PHE A 26 17.32 -7.37 -13.37
CA PHE A 26 17.36 -5.91 -13.48
C PHE A 26 16.00 -5.32 -13.88
N CYS A 27 15.30 -5.94 -14.83
CA CYS A 27 13.95 -5.56 -15.21
C CYS A 27 12.95 -5.73 -14.07
N LEU A 28 13.00 -6.86 -13.35
CA LEU A 28 12.15 -7.10 -12.18
C LEU A 28 12.43 -6.09 -11.07
N TYR A 29 13.70 -5.76 -10.83
CA TYR A 29 14.09 -4.75 -9.85
C TYR A 29 13.49 -3.38 -10.20
N ASN A 30 13.65 -2.91 -11.43
CA ASN A 30 13.09 -1.64 -11.88
C ASN A 30 11.55 -1.61 -11.86
N LEU A 31 10.91 -2.75 -12.12
CA LEU A 31 9.46 -2.87 -12.06
C LEU A 31 8.94 -2.86 -10.61
N ALA A 32 9.75 -3.37 -9.66
CA ALA A 32 9.43 -3.38 -8.25
C ALA A 32 9.71 -2.05 -7.53
N LEU A 33 10.48 -1.14 -8.14
CA LEU A 33 10.72 0.18 -7.58
C LEU A 33 9.42 1.00 -7.51
N PRO A 34 9.21 1.75 -6.42
CA PRO A 34 8.00 2.54 -6.26
C PRO A 34 7.94 3.68 -7.29
N LYS A 35 6.79 3.82 -7.95
CA LYS A 35 6.55 4.84 -8.97
C LYS A 35 5.78 6.04 -8.36
N PRO A 36 6.41 7.24 -8.24
CA PRO A 36 5.75 8.42 -7.68
C PRO A 36 4.65 8.95 -8.60
N ILE A 37 3.61 9.55 -8.01
CA ILE A 37 2.64 10.36 -8.78
C ILE A 37 3.30 11.73 -9.05
N PRO A 38 3.28 12.25 -10.29
CA PRO A 38 3.88 13.54 -10.58
C PRO A 38 3.16 14.67 -9.83
N GLY A 39 3.92 15.67 -9.38
CA GLY A 39 3.36 16.91 -8.81
C GLY A 39 3.14 16.94 -7.29
N ILE A 40 3.26 15.82 -6.57
CA ILE A 40 3.16 15.82 -5.10
C ILE A 40 4.54 15.58 -4.48
N PRO A 41 4.92 16.29 -3.41
CA PRO A 41 6.18 16.07 -2.70
C PRO A 41 6.32 14.64 -2.17
N TYR A 42 7.52 14.08 -2.28
CA TYR A 42 7.86 12.76 -1.77
C TYR A 42 9.35 12.66 -1.42
N ASN A 43 9.71 11.62 -0.68
CA ASN A 43 11.09 11.35 -0.32
C ASN A 43 11.86 10.75 -1.50
N LYS A 44 12.80 11.50 -2.09
CA LYS A 44 13.58 11.04 -3.26
C LYS A 44 14.43 9.80 -2.97
N SER A 45 14.84 9.57 -1.72
CA SER A 45 15.60 8.37 -1.35
C SER A 45 14.72 7.12 -1.36
N ALA A 46 13.41 7.25 -1.09
CA ALA A 46 12.46 6.15 -1.08
C ALA A 46 12.26 5.53 -2.47
N THR A 47 12.36 6.32 -3.54
CA THR A 47 12.26 5.83 -4.92
C THR A 47 13.40 4.88 -5.31
N LYS A 48 14.52 4.92 -4.60
CA LYS A 48 15.69 4.07 -4.85
C LYS A 48 15.70 2.80 -3.99
N ARG A 49 14.76 2.66 -3.06
CA ARG A 49 14.68 1.55 -2.10
C ARG A 49 13.48 0.66 -2.44
N LEU A 50 13.69 -0.66 -2.46
CA LEU A 50 12.61 -1.63 -2.68
C LEU A 50 11.49 -1.52 -1.64
N LEU A 51 11.86 -1.23 -0.39
CA LEU A 51 10.94 -1.05 0.73
C LEU A 51 10.45 0.40 0.88
N GLY A 52 10.84 1.32 0.00
CA GLY A 52 10.38 2.71 0.04
C GLY A 52 10.74 3.42 1.34
N ASP A 53 9.74 3.95 2.03
CA ASP A 53 9.83 4.64 3.33
C ASP A 53 9.58 3.71 4.54
N LEU A 54 9.33 2.42 4.29
CA LEU A 54 9.01 1.47 5.36
C LEU A 54 10.13 1.32 6.42
N PRO A 55 11.44 1.30 6.06
CA PRO A 55 12.51 1.26 7.06
C PRO A 55 12.50 2.48 7.99
N ASP A 56 12.30 3.67 7.43
CA ASP A 56 12.27 4.93 8.18
C ASP A 56 11.07 4.97 9.15
N LEU A 57 9.93 4.41 8.72
CA LEU A 57 8.74 4.26 9.56
C LEU A 57 8.99 3.27 10.72
N ILE A 58 9.64 2.14 10.45
CA ILE A 58 9.96 1.13 11.47
C ILE A 58 10.95 1.70 12.50
N GLU A 59 11.97 2.42 12.04
CA GLU A 59 12.94 3.09 12.90
C GLU A 59 12.23 4.11 13.80
N TYR A 60 11.39 4.97 13.23
CA TYR A 60 10.61 5.94 14.01
C TYR A 60 9.71 5.26 15.06
N GLN A 61 9.03 4.18 14.68
CA GLN A 61 8.17 3.43 15.59
C GLN A 61 8.98 2.82 16.75
N LYS A 62 10.19 2.32 16.50
CA LYS A 62 11.04 1.76 17.57
C LYS A 62 11.45 2.81 18.60
N HIS A 63 11.63 4.07 18.18
CA HIS A 63 12.03 5.15 19.08
C HIS A 63 10.87 5.82 19.81
N THR A 64 9.71 5.93 19.16
CA THR A 64 8.58 6.75 19.67
C THR A 64 7.38 5.88 20.10
N GLU A 65 7.35 4.60 19.73
CA GLU A 65 6.19 3.68 19.85
C GLU A 65 4.94 4.10 19.05
N GLU A 66 4.93 5.31 18.48
CA GLU A 66 3.84 5.83 17.67
C GLU A 66 4.09 5.70 16.16
N GLN A 67 3.14 5.16 15.41
CA GLN A 67 3.20 5.15 13.93
C GLN A 67 2.46 6.34 13.30
N CYS A 68 1.31 6.72 13.83
CA CYS A 68 0.43 7.73 13.21
C CYS A 68 1.11 9.11 13.10
N ARG A 69 1.90 9.48 14.11
CA ARG A 69 2.59 10.77 14.15
C ARG A 69 3.61 10.93 13.03
N TRP A 70 4.25 9.84 12.60
CA TRP A 70 5.23 9.85 11.51
C TRP A 70 4.65 10.42 10.20
N PHE A 71 3.40 10.10 9.89
CA PHE A 71 2.73 10.60 8.68
C PHE A 71 2.55 12.13 8.69
N ALA A 72 2.17 12.68 9.85
CA ALA A 72 2.05 14.12 10.01
C ALA A 72 3.43 14.81 9.88
N LEU A 73 4.48 14.19 10.42
CA LEU A 73 5.85 14.70 10.31
C LEU A 73 6.34 14.73 8.85
N GLN A 74 5.92 13.79 7.99
CA GLN A 74 6.28 13.85 6.56
C GLN A 74 5.70 15.11 5.88
N ASN A 75 4.45 15.46 6.15
CA ASN A 75 3.85 16.70 5.64
C ASN A 75 4.58 17.94 6.16
N GLN A 76 4.94 17.96 7.45
CA GLN A 76 5.72 19.05 8.04
C GLN A 76 7.11 19.17 7.40
N LYS A 77 7.80 18.05 7.15
CA LYS A 77 9.12 18.01 6.52
C LYS A 77 9.13 18.65 5.13
N PHE A 78 8.07 18.47 4.34
CA PHE A 78 7.95 19.06 3.01
C PHE A 78 7.25 20.42 3.00
N ASN A 79 6.82 20.92 4.16
CA ASN A 79 6.00 22.12 4.30
C ASN A 79 4.81 22.13 3.31
N SER A 80 4.17 20.97 3.15
CA SER A 80 3.09 20.75 2.19
C SER A 80 1.92 20.04 2.89
N PRO A 81 0.66 20.43 2.60
CA PRO A 81 -0.52 19.77 3.16
C PRO A 81 -0.76 18.37 2.57
N VAL A 82 -0.08 18.04 1.47
CA VAL A 82 -0.17 16.75 0.79
C VAL A 82 1.24 16.22 0.52
N CYS A 83 1.50 14.97 0.89
CA CYS A 83 2.75 14.27 0.58
C CYS A 83 2.49 12.82 0.15
N GLN A 84 3.44 12.24 -0.57
CA GLN A 84 3.41 10.81 -0.89
C GLN A 84 4.42 10.05 -0.04
N VAL A 85 4.00 8.85 0.38
CA VAL A 85 4.82 7.91 1.14
C VAL A 85 4.75 6.51 0.54
N PHE A 86 5.88 5.81 0.54
CA PHE A 86 6.02 4.49 -0.06
C PHE A 86 6.11 3.39 1.00
N ILE A 87 4.98 3.06 1.61
CA ILE A 87 4.92 2.10 2.73
C ILE A 87 4.52 0.70 2.25
N ARG A 88 3.92 0.59 1.06
CA ARG A 88 3.55 -0.70 0.47
C ARG A 88 4.68 -1.15 -0.48
N PRO A 89 5.41 -2.23 -0.16
CA PRO A 89 6.38 -2.80 -1.09
C PRO A 89 5.68 -3.23 -2.39
N ILE A 90 6.32 -2.97 -3.55
CA ILE A 90 5.81 -3.38 -4.88
C ILE A 90 4.36 -2.90 -5.11
N GLY A 91 4.04 -1.70 -4.61
CA GLY A 91 2.68 -1.19 -4.55
C GLY A 91 2.55 0.25 -5.01
N LYS A 92 1.30 0.71 -5.11
CA LYS A 92 0.99 2.11 -5.36
C LYS A 92 1.42 2.98 -4.17
N PRO A 93 1.92 4.21 -4.40
CA PRO A 93 2.18 5.16 -3.33
C PRO A 93 0.92 5.48 -2.55
N ARG A 94 1.08 5.81 -1.27
CA ARG A 94 -0.01 6.35 -0.45
C ARG A 94 0.14 7.86 -0.39
N VAL A 95 -0.96 8.57 -0.57
CA VAL A 95 -1.02 10.01 -0.41
C VAL A 95 -1.52 10.31 1.00
N VAL A 96 -0.78 11.12 1.73
CA VAL A 96 -1.13 11.60 3.06
C VAL A 96 -1.64 13.03 2.90
N VAL A 97 -2.83 13.30 3.42
CA VAL A 97 -3.43 14.63 3.45
C VAL A 97 -3.51 15.07 4.90
N SER A 98 -2.86 16.17 5.25
CA SER A 98 -2.90 16.74 6.61
C SER A 98 -3.91 17.88 6.76
N ASP A 99 -4.39 18.47 5.66
CA ASP A 99 -5.41 19.52 5.72
C ASP A 99 -6.77 18.92 6.15
N PHE A 100 -7.30 19.45 7.25
CA PHE A 100 -8.60 19.07 7.80
C PHE A 100 -9.74 19.29 6.81
N ARG A 101 -9.75 20.41 6.07
CA ARG A 101 -10.86 20.75 5.17
C ARG A 101 -10.97 19.75 4.03
N GLU A 102 -9.84 19.47 3.38
CA GLU A 102 -9.77 18.48 2.31
C GLU A 102 -10.05 17.07 2.82
N ALA A 103 -9.49 16.70 3.99
CA ALA A 103 -9.76 15.39 4.58
C ALA A 103 -11.26 15.20 4.90
N HIS A 104 -11.92 16.21 5.47
CA HIS A 104 -13.34 16.16 5.78
C HIS A 104 -14.20 16.10 4.50
N ASP A 105 -13.84 16.86 3.47
CA ASP A 105 -14.54 16.85 2.18
C ASP A 105 -14.45 15.49 1.48
N VAL A 106 -13.26 14.88 1.48
CA VAL A 106 -13.02 13.52 0.96
C VAL A 106 -13.87 12.49 1.70
N LEU A 107 -13.86 12.52 3.03
CA LEU A 107 -14.55 11.53 3.86
C LEU A 107 -16.09 11.66 3.83
N SER A 108 -16.61 12.88 3.64
CA SER A 108 -18.04 13.15 3.81
C SER A 108 -18.79 13.34 2.48
N LYS A 109 -18.15 13.97 1.49
CA LYS A 109 -18.82 14.39 0.24
C LYS A 109 -18.38 13.61 -0.99
N ARG A 110 -17.12 13.13 -1.03
CA ARG A 110 -16.54 12.46 -2.22
C ARG A 110 -16.56 10.94 -2.16
N LEU A 111 -17.60 10.36 -1.57
CA LEU A 111 -17.76 8.90 -1.44
C LEU A 111 -17.86 8.15 -2.78
N LYS A 112 -18.14 8.85 -3.89
CA LYS A 112 -18.13 8.26 -5.23
C LYS A 112 -16.71 8.15 -5.81
N ASP A 113 -15.83 9.07 -5.44
CA ASP A 113 -14.45 9.13 -5.95
C ASP A 113 -13.51 8.30 -5.07
N PHE A 114 -13.77 8.27 -3.76
CA PHE A 114 -12.98 7.55 -2.78
C PHE A 114 -13.82 6.49 -2.07
N ASP A 115 -13.37 5.25 -2.14
CA ASP A 115 -13.91 4.15 -1.34
C ASP A 115 -13.05 3.91 -0.08
N ARG A 116 -13.50 3.01 0.79
CA ARG A 116 -12.82 2.63 2.02
C ARG A 116 -11.44 2.05 1.75
N SER A 117 -10.58 2.19 2.75
CA SER A 117 -9.17 1.79 2.67
C SER A 117 -8.97 0.30 2.38
N ASP A 118 -8.28 0.01 1.28
CA ASP A 118 -7.80 -1.34 0.97
C ASP A 118 -6.96 -1.95 2.08
N ARG A 119 -6.24 -1.12 2.85
CA ARG A 119 -5.42 -1.60 3.97
C ARG A 119 -6.28 -2.28 5.04
N ALA A 120 -7.45 -1.72 5.34
CA ALA A 120 -8.35 -2.30 6.34
C ALA A 120 -8.88 -3.64 5.83
N ARG A 121 -9.33 -3.68 4.56
CA ARG A 121 -9.75 -4.92 3.93
C ARG A 121 -8.65 -5.98 3.96
N GLU A 122 -7.44 -5.68 3.55
CA GLU A 122 -6.32 -6.64 3.53
C GLU A 122 -5.98 -7.15 4.93
N ALA A 123 -6.05 -6.29 5.96
CA ALA A 123 -5.77 -6.69 7.33
C ALA A 123 -6.86 -7.61 7.91
N PHE A 124 -8.14 -7.35 7.61
CA PHE A 124 -9.26 -8.08 8.20
C PHE A 124 -9.78 -9.23 7.34
N ALA A 125 -9.61 -9.20 6.03
CA ALA A 125 -10.14 -10.23 5.14
C ALA A 125 -9.55 -11.62 5.41
N GLY A 126 -8.29 -11.70 5.89
CA GLY A 126 -7.67 -12.97 6.25
C GLY A 126 -8.16 -13.56 7.57
N ILE A 127 -8.53 -12.71 8.54
CA ILE A 127 -8.90 -13.14 9.90
C ILE A 127 -10.42 -13.30 9.99
N VAL A 128 -11.17 -12.31 9.49
CA VAL A 128 -12.62 -12.30 9.55
C VAL A 128 -13.20 -11.88 8.18
N PRO A 129 -13.25 -12.81 7.21
CA PRO A 129 -13.59 -12.53 5.81
C PRO A 129 -15.02 -12.01 5.61
N HIS A 130 -15.92 -12.31 6.54
CA HIS A 130 -17.34 -11.95 6.45
C HIS A 130 -17.75 -10.75 7.32
N GLN A 131 -16.77 -10.02 7.86
CA GLN A 131 -17.04 -8.80 8.62
C GLN A 131 -17.20 -7.60 7.70
N MET A 132 -17.95 -6.61 8.18
CA MET A 132 -18.19 -5.35 7.47
C MET A 132 -16.89 -4.62 7.10
N LEU A 133 -15.82 -4.76 7.90
CA LEU A 133 -14.51 -4.15 7.66
C LEU A 133 -13.76 -4.78 6.46
N SER A 134 -14.14 -5.99 6.09
CA SER A 134 -13.53 -6.75 4.98
C SER A 134 -14.20 -6.44 3.64
N TYR A 135 -15.29 -5.67 3.63
CA TYR A 135 -16.03 -5.31 2.42
C TYR A 135 -15.77 -3.86 2.00
N GLN A 136 -15.72 -3.64 0.70
CA GLN A 136 -15.72 -2.31 0.09
C GLN A 136 -17.15 -1.76 0.01
N THR A 137 -17.33 -0.44 -0.15
CA THR A 137 -18.68 0.15 -0.16
C THR A 137 -19.49 -0.29 -1.38
N VAL A 138 -18.80 -0.58 -2.49
CA VAL A 138 -19.40 -1.08 -3.73
C VAL A 138 -20.06 -2.46 -3.54
N ASP A 139 -19.59 -3.26 -2.57
CA ASP A 139 -20.15 -4.59 -2.34
C ASP A 139 -21.58 -4.50 -1.77
N PRO A 140 -22.57 -5.20 -2.35
CA PRO A 140 -23.95 -5.15 -1.86
C PRO A 140 -24.09 -5.74 -0.44
N LYS A 141 -23.16 -6.64 -0.05
CA LYS A 141 -23.09 -7.20 1.30
C LYS A 141 -22.82 -6.11 2.33
N PHE A 142 -21.94 -5.15 2.03
CA PHE A 142 -21.62 -4.04 2.93
C PHE A 142 -22.87 -3.28 3.36
N LYS A 143 -23.74 -2.94 2.39
CA LYS A 143 -25.01 -2.25 2.66
C LYS A 143 -25.90 -3.05 3.62
N LYS A 144 -26.05 -4.36 3.39
CA LYS A 144 -26.86 -5.24 4.27
C LYS A 144 -26.29 -5.30 5.69
N HIS A 145 -24.97 -5.48 5.84
CA HIS A 145 -24.33 -5.47 7.16
C HIS A 145 -24.53 -4.14 7.88
N ARG A 146 -24.43 -3.02 7.16
CA ARG A 146 -24.66 -1.69 7.72
C ARG A 146 -26.11 -1.48 8.15
N GLU A 147 -27.08 -1.97 7.39
CA GLU A 147 -28.51 -1.92 7.73
C GLU A 147 -28.80 -2.69 9.02
N LEU A 148 -28.26 -3.91 9.16
CA LEU A 148 -28.38 -4.70 10.39
C LEU A 148 -27.78 -3.99 11.60
N MET A 149 -26.58 -3.42 11.46
CA MET A 149 -25.92 -2.68 12.53
C MET A 149 -26.67 -1.39 12.91
N ARG A 150 -27.27 -0.70 11.94
CA ARG A 150 -28.01 0.54 12.18
C ARG A 150 -29.17 0.31 13.15
N ASP A 151 -29.90 -0.77 12.97
CA ASP A 151 -31.09 -1.05 13.79
C ASP A 151 -30.68 -1.42 15.24
N LEU A 152 -29.55 -2.11 15.41
CA LEU A 152 -28.94 -2.41 16.72
C LEU A 152 -28.35 -1.19 17.42
N MET A 153 -27.92 -0.18 16.67
CA MET A 153 -27.41 1.08 17.22
C MET A 153 -28.50 2.13 17.42
N SER A 154 -29.77 1.76 17.25
CA SER A 154 -30.88 2.68 17.46
C SER A 154 -31.10 2.96 18.96
N PRO A 155 -31.52 4.18 19.34
CA PRO A 155 -31.78 4.50 20.75
C PRO A 155 -32.81 3.59 21.43
N LYS A 156 -33.73 3.00 20.66
CA LYS A 156 -34.75 2.05 21.15
C LYS A 156 -34.17 0.69 21.57
N PHE A 157 -33.01 0.33 21.02
CA PHE A 157 -32.34 -0.92 21.35
C PHE A 157 -31.29 -0.72 22.46
N LEU A 158 -30.64 0.44 22.48
CA LEU A 158 -29.56 0.75 23.42
C LEU A 158 -30.05 1.23 24.80
N ASN A 159 -31.24 1.83 24.86
CA ASN A 159 -31.87 2.33 26.09
C ASN A 159 -33.09 1.49 26.45
#